data_AF-A0A2G2PC87-F1
#
_entry.id   AF-A0A2G2PC87-F1
#
_cell.length_a   1.000
_cell.length_b   1.000
_cell.length_c   1.000
_cell.angle_alpha   90.00
_cell.angle_beta   90.00
_cell.angle_gamma   90.00
#
_symmetry.space_group_name_H-M   'P 1'
#
loop_
_entity.id
_entity.type
_entity.pdbx_description
1 polymer ?
#
loop_
_entity_poly.entity_id
_entity_poly.type
_entity_poly.pdbx_seq_one_letter_code
_entity_poly.pdbx_strand_id
1 'polypeptide(L)'
;MRALLNKDITNFLKRFGKFVDAEIRSIDIISATFVKLIIACQDKARAFDWITIELEFKDVSDAKLIDNSKLSLLDMSNGISLLKKENKFYFAIDNYTSISSIKNSILYVCSSNLKYKENKF
;
A
#
# COMPACT_ATOMS: atom_id res chain seq x y z
N MET A 1 -10.43 11.95 0.58
CA MET A 1 -9.55 10.86 1.07
C MET A 1 -9.15 11.13 2.51
N ARG A 2 -8.97 10.09 3.32
CA ARG A 2 -8.54 10.20 4.72
C ARG A 2 -7.02 10.10 4.81
N ALA A 3 -6.39 11.01 5.56
CA ALA A 3 -4.96 10.89 5.85
C ALA A 3 -4.70 9.70 6.78
N LEU A 4 -3.71 8.87 6.46
CA LEU A 4 -3.25 7.82 7.34
C LEU A 4 -2.17 8.38 8.27
N LEU A 5 -2.42 8.35 9.57
CA LEU A 5 -1.47 8.83 10.58
C LEU A 5 -0.68 7.67 11.18
N ASN A 6 0.47 7.96 11.80
CA ASN A 6 1.33 6.94 12.42
C ASN A 6 0.54 6.01 13.36
N LYS A 7 -0.25 6.63 14.25
CA LYS A 7 -1.07 5.96 15.25
C LYS A 7 -2.13 5.03 14.66
N ASP A 8 -2.51 5.24 13.41
CA ASP A 8 -3.60 4.52 12.75
C ASP A 8 -3.08 3.34 11.90
N ILE A 9 -1.78 3.27 11.60
CA ILE A 9 -1.19 2.24 10.73
C ILE A 9 -1.51 0.83 11.22
N THR A 10 -1.29 0.56 12.51
CA THR A 10 -1.53 -0.78 13.08
C THR A 10 -2.98 -1.20 12.94
N ASN A 11 -3.93 -0.30 13.20
CA ASN A 11 -5.36 -0.60 13.09
C ASN A 11 -5.79 -0.74 11.62
N PHE A 12 -5.23 0.10 10.75
CA PHE A 12 -5.44 0.03 9.30
C PHE A 12 -5.00 -1.32 8.74
N LEU A 13 -3.78 -1.76 9.02
CA LEU A 13 -3.28 -3.06 8.58
C LEU A 13 -4.09 -4.22 9.19
N LYS A 14 -4.45 -4.15 10.47
CA LYS A 14 -5.28 -5.19 11.11
C LYS A 14 -6.66 -5.33 10.48
N ARG A 15 -7.29 -4.21 10.09
CA ARG A 15 -8.61 -4.20 9.45
C ARG A 15 -8.61 -4.93 8.11
N PHE A 16 -7.58 -4.71 7.31
CA PHE A 16 -7.46 -5.30 5.96
C PHE A 16 -6.59 -6.56 5.94
N GLY A 17 -6.35 -7.21 7.10
CA GLY A 17 -5.58 -8.45 7.17
C GLY A 17 -4.15 -8.34 6.62
N LYS A 18 -3.51 -7.18 6.78
CA LYS A 18 -2.24 -6.80 6.13
C LYS A 18 -2.25 -6.95 4.60
N PHE A 19 -3.43 -6.94 3.98
CA PHE A 19 -3.62 -7.14 2.55
C PHE A 19 -3.07 -8.49 2.06
N VAL A 20 -3.04 -9.50 2.93
CA VAL A 20 -2.76 -10.89 2.53
C VAL A 20 -3.82 -11.34 1.52
N ASP A 21 -3.38 -11.97 0.44
CA ASP A 21 -4.20 -12.44 -0.69
C ASP A 21 -5.01 -11.32 -1.38
N ALA A 22 -4.61 -10.06 -1.18
CA ALA A 22 -5.18 -8.94 -1.91
C ALA A 22 -4.72 -8.93 -3.38
N GLU A 23 -5.31 -8.05 -4.19
CA GLU A 23 -4.92 -7.85 -5.59
C GLU A 23 -4.59 -6.38 -5.82
N ILE A 24 -3.39 -6.09 -6.33
CA ILE A 24 -3.08 -4.74 -6.81
C ILE A 24 -3.60 -4.62 -8.23
N ARG A 25 -4.55 -3.71 -8.45
CA ARG A 25 -5.26 -3.54 -9.72
C ARG A 25 -4.64 -2.49 -10.62
N SER A 26 -4.10 -1.44 -10.05
CA SER A 26 -3.41 -0.41 -10.83
C SER A 26 -2.37 0.34 -10.00
N ILE A 27 -1.37 0.82 -10.74
CA ILE A 27 -0.35 1.78 -10.30
C ILE A 27 -0.40 2.94 -11.28
N ASP A 28 -0.76 4.11 -10.78
CA ASP A 28 -0.82 5.33 -11.58
C ASP A 28 0.24 6.31 -11.09
N ILE A 29 1.21 6.61 -11.96
CA ILE A 29 2.22 7.65 -11.72
C ILE A 29 1.62 8.98 -12.18
N ILE A 30 1.05 9.73 -11.24
CA ILE A 30 0.43 11.02 -11.54
C ILE A 30 1.50 12.10 -11.78
N SER A 31 2.61 12.03 -11.04
CA SER A 31 3.80 12.85 -11.26
C SER A 31 5.02 12.20 -10.59
N ALA A 32 6.21 12.79 -10.74
CA ALA A 32 7.44 12.32 -10.10
C ALA A 32 7.33 12.19 -8.57
N THR A 33 6.45 12.96 -7.92
CA THR A 33 6.27 12.96 -6.45
C THR A 33 4.90 12.47 -6.01
N PHE A 34 4.08 11.95 -6.93
CA PHE A 34 2.73 11.49 -6.63
C PHE A 34 2.42 10.17 -7.35
N VAL A 35 2.26 9.11 -6.56
CA VAL A 35 1.85 7.78 -7.00
C VAL A 35 0.52 7.40 -6.37
N LYS A 36 -0.34 6.75 -7.14
CA LYS A 36 -1.61 6.18 -6.69
C LYS A 36 -1.58 4.66 -6.89
N LEU A 37 -2.07 3.93 -5.89
CA LEU A 37 -2.26 2.47 -5.96
C LEU A 37 -3.72 2.13 -5.71
N ILE A 38 -4.25 1.21 -6.48
CA ILE A 38 -5.58 0.62 -6.28
C ILE A 38 -5.40 -0.84 -5.86
N ILE A 39 -5.93 -1.20 -4.70
CA ILE A 39 -5.81 -2.55 -4.13
C ILE A 39 -7.21 -3.07 -3.82
N ALA A 40 -7.58 -4.21 -4.39
CA ALA A 40 -8.76 -4.95 -3.96
C ALA A 40 -8.41 -5.85 -2.77
N CYS A 41 -9.17 -5.77 -1.69
CA CYS A 41 -8.93 -6.57 -0.49
C CYS A 41 -10.22 -6.81 0.29
N GLN A 42 -10.16 -7.70 1.27
CA GLN A 42 -11.25 -7.95 2.20
C GLN A 42 -11.21 -6.98 3.38
N ASP A 43 -12.39 -6.48 3.77
CA ASP A 43 -12.55 -5.62 4.93
C ASP A 43 -13.16 -6.38 6.12
N LYS A 44 -12.34 -6.66 7.15
CA LYS A 44 -12.79 -7.33 8.37
C LYS A 44 -13.93 -6.58 9.07
N ALA A 45 -13.99 -5.25 8.95
CA ALA A 45 -15.06 -4.45 9.56
C ALA A 45 -16.43 -4.63 8.86
N ARG A 46 -16.46 -5.28 7.70
CA ARG A 46 -17.66 -5.53 6.88
C ARG A 46 -17.84 -7.02 6.58
N ALA A 47 -17.66 -7.85 7.60
CA ALA A 47 -17.79 -9.31 7.48
C ALA A 47 -16.93 -9.91 6.34
N PHE A 48 -15.76 -9.31 6.07
CA PHE A 48 -14.82 -9.72 5.02
C PHE A 48 -15.34 -9.49 3.58
N ASP A 49 -16.27 -8.56 3.39
CA ASP A 49 -16.65 -8.08 2.07
C ASP A 49 -15.43 -7.58 1.28
N TRP A 50 -15.41 -7.91 -0.01
CA TRP A 50 -14.44 -7.37 -0.95
C TRP A 50 -14.73 -5.90 -1.22
N ILE A 51 -13.70 -5.07 -1.11
CA ILE A 51 -13.73 -3.65 -1.42
C ILE A 51 -12.47 -3.26 -2.18
N THR A 52 -12.44 -2.01 -2.63
CA THR A 52 -11.23 -1.41 -3.21
C THR A 52 -10.69 -0.32 -2.28
N ILE A 53 -9.40 -0.40 -1.96
CA ILE A 53 -8.64 0.63 -1.27
C ILE A 53 -7.78 1.37 -2.28
N GLU A 54 -8.01 2.68 -2.36
CA GLU A 54 -7.16 3.61 -3.10
C GLU A 54 -6.17 4.24 -2.14
N LEU A 55 -4.87 4.08 -2.41
CA LEU A 55 -3.78 4.71 -1.69
C LEU A 55 -3.17 5.83 -2.53
N GLU A 56 -2.99 7.00 -1.93
CA GLU A 56 -2.28 8.12 -2.53
C GLU A 56 -1.01 8.43 -1.73
N PHE A 57 0.14 8.28 -2.39
CA PHE A 57 1.46 8.61 -1.86
C PHE A 57 1.90 9.96 -2.44
N LYS A 58 2.02 10.98 -1.59
CA LYS A 58 2.50 12.31 -2.00
C LYS A 58 3.84 12.63 -1.36
N ASP A 59 4.60 13.49 -2.04
CA ASP A 59 6.00 13.77 -1.74
C ASP A 59 6.82 12.48 -1.73
N VAL A 60 6.65 11.68 -2.80
CA VAL A 60 7.42 10.46 -3.02
C VAL A 60 8.89 10.85 -3.18
N SER A 61 9.75 10.29 -2.33
CA SER A 61 11.19 10.52 -2.37
C SER A 61 11.97 9.37 -3.01
N ASP A 62 11.37 8.18 -3.06
CA ASP A 62 11.98 6.98 -3.62
C ASP A 62 10.89 5.95 -3.92
N ALA A 63 10.99 5.24 -5.04
CA ALA A 63 10.03 4.21 -5.42
C ALA A 63 10.63 3.22 -6.41
N LYS A 64 10.24 1.96 -6.26
CA LYS A 64 10.37 0.92 -7.28
C LYS A 64 8.99 0.44 -7.61
N LEU A 65 8.56 0.63 -8.85
CA LEU A 65 7.24 0.28 -9.33
C LEU A 65 7.37 -0.80 -10.40
N ILE A 66 6.31 -1.58 -10.56
CA ILE A 66 6.19 -2.58 -11.63
C ILE A 66 5.17 -2.12 -12.65
N ASP A 67 5.30 -2.62 -13.87
CA ASP A 67 4.36 -2.32 -14.95
C ASP A 67 2.96 -2.88 -14.63
N ASN A 68 1.92 -2.12 -14.97
CA ASN A 68 0.53 -2.51 -14.75
C ASN A 68 0.20 -3.87 -15.41
N SER A 69 0.81 -4.19 -16.55
CA SER A 69 0.62 -5.48 -17.24
C SER A 69 1.16 -6.69 -16.47
N LYS A 70 2.00 -6.47 -15.45
CA LYS A 70 2.61 -7.52 -14.63
C LYS A 70 1.95 -7.68 -13.26
N LEU A 71 0.98 -6.84 -12.91
CA LEU A 71 0.35 -6.87 -11.58
C LEU A 71 -0.38 -8.18 -11.29
N SER A 72 -1.01 -8.78 -12.30
CA SER A 72 -1.69 -10.08 -12.16
C SER A 72 -0.75 -11.25 -11.85
N LEU A 73 0.56 -11.06 -12.02
CA LEU A 73 1.59 -12.06 -11.72
C LEU A 73 2.17 -11.87 -10.32
N LEU A 74 1.75 -10.83 -9.60
CA LEU A 74 2.32 -10.48 -8.32
C LEU A 74 1.74 -11.35 -7.21
N ASP A 75 2.63 -11.95 -6.42
CA ASP A 75 2.25 -12.73 -5.26
C ASP A 75 1.98 -11.82 -4.05
N MET A 76 0.74 -11.84 -3.56
CA MET A 76 0.27 -11.10 -2.37
C MET A 76 0.03 -12.03 -1.17
N SER A 77 0.50 -13.28 -1.19
CA SER A 77 0.32 -14.24 -0.09
C SER A 77 0.90 -13.76 1.25
N ASN A 78 1.96 -12.95 1.21
CA ASN A 78 2.54 -12.31 2.40
C ASN A 78 1.99 -10.90 2.67
N GLY A 79 1.11 -10.40 1.82
CA GLY A 79 0.47 -9.09 1.91
C GLY A 79 1.42 -7.91 1.70
N ILE A 80 1.26 -6.86 2.50
CA ILE A 80 2.07 -5.64 2.44
C ILE A 80 2.76 -5.33 3.76
N SER A 81 3.81 -4.54 3.64
CA SER A 81 4.45 -3.83 4.73
C SER A 81 4.19 -2.33 4.63
N LEU A 82 3.78 -1.74 5.75
CA LEU A 82 3.63 -0.30 5.87
C LEU A 82 4.22 0.17 7.20
N LEU A 83 5.35 0.87 7.11
CA LEU A 83 6.08 1.40 8.26
C LEU A 83 6.10 2.93 8.21
N LYS A 84 6.26 3.59 9.36
CA LYS A 84 6.54 5.03 9.43
C LYS A 84 7.73 5.30 10.34
N LYS A 85 8.71 6.05 9.83
CA LYS A 85 9.89 6.50 10.58
C LYS A 85 10.35 7.85 10.08
N GLU A 86 10.82 8.73 10.97
CA GLU A 86 11.41 10.04 10.60
C GLU A 86 10.50 10.84 9.65
N ASN A 87 9.18 10.81 9.94
CA ASN A 87 8.13 11.46 9.16
C ASN A 87 7.92 10.94 7.73
N LYS A 88 8.48 9.79 7.35
CA LYS A 88 8.23 9.12 6.07
C LYS A 88 7.49 7.81 6.25
N PHE A 89 6.58 7.52 5.33
CA PHE A 89 5.95 6.24 5.12
C PHE A 89 6.78 5.40 4.16
N TYR A 90 6.89 4.12 4.49
CA TYR A 90 7.56 3.11 3.69
C TYR A 90 6.56 2.00 3.42
N PHE A 91 6.09 1.93 2.18
CA PHE A 91 5.20 0.89 1.68
C PHE A 91 6.00 -0.11 0.85
N ALA A 92 5.73 -1.40 1.01
CA ALA A 92 6.26 -2.45 0.16
C ALA A 92 5.29 -3.63 0.10
N ILE A 93 5.39 -4.41 -0.97
CA ILE A 93 4.77 -5.74 -1.06
C ILE A 93 5.67 -6.72 -0.31
N ASP A 94 5.07 -7.74 0.30
CA ASP A 94 5.70 -8.73 1.19
C ASP A 94 5.93 -8.20 2.62
N ASN A 95 6.40 -9.06 3.52
CA ASN A 95 6.53 -8.83 4.95
C ASN A 95 7.98 -8.44 5.32
N TYR A 96 8.21 -7.13 5.35
CA TYR A 96 9.45 -6.48 5.77
C TYR A 96 9.27 -5.76 7.10
N THR A 97 10.26 -5.92 7.98
CA THR A 97 10.26 -5.35 9.33
C THR A 97 11.22 -4.18 9.50
N SER A 98 12.00 -3.85 8.46
CA SER A 98 13.01 -2.78 8.50
C SER A 98 13.02 -1.95 7.21
N ILE A 99 13.43 -0.69 7.33
CA ILE A 99 13.51 0.22 6.16
C ILE A 99 14.56 -0.26 5.15
N SER A 100 15.68 -0.81 5.62
CA SER A 100 16.72 -1.35 4.74
C SER A 100 16.22 -2.52 3.91
N SER A 101 15.38 -3.38 4.49
CA SER A 101 14.84 -4.54 3.79
C SER A 101 13.70 -4.20 2.82
N ILE A 102 12.93 -3.13 3.08
CA ILE A 102 11.85 -2.66 2.20
C ILE A 102 12.34 -2.40 0.76
N LYS A 103 13.56 -1.89 0.59
CA LYS A 103 14.12 -1.62 -0.74
C LYS A 103 14.41 -2.86 -1.57
N ASN A 104 14.44 -4.04 -0.93
CA ASN A 104 14.58 -5.32 -1.62
C ASN A 104 13.27 -5.78 -2.26
N SER A 105 12.13 -5.16 -1.91
CA SER A 105 10.83 -5.48 -2.50
C SER A 105 10.85 -5.28 -4.01
N ILE A 106 10.02 -6.06 -4.71
CA ILE A 106 9.76 -5.86 -6.14
C ILE A 106 8.96 -4.58 -6.38
N LEU A 107 8.19 -4.14 -5.38
CA LEU A 107 7.45 -2.88 -5.41
C LEU A 107 7.51 -2.20 -4.04
N TYR A 108 8.01 -0.97 -4.01
CA TYR A 108 7.97 -0.13 -2.82
C TYR A 108 7.74 1.33 -3.16
N VAL A 109 7.18 2.08 -2.20
CA VAL A 109 7.01 3.53 -2.27
C VAL A 109 7.40 4.16 -0.94
N CYS A 110 8.30 5.14 -0.98
CA CYS A 110 8.69 5.96 0.15
C CYS A 110 8.13 7.37 -0.03
N SER A 111 7.31 7.84 0.91
CA SER A 111 6.60 9.13 0.79
C SER A 111 6.47 9.85 2.12
N SER A 112 6.25 11.17 2.11
CA SER A 112 5.99 11.93 3.34
C SER A 112 4.52 11.85 3.77
N ASN A 113 3.62 11.67 2.81
CA ASN A 113 2.19 11.76 3.00
C ASN A 113 1.47 10.58 2.35
N LEU A 114 0.71 9.85 3.16
CA LEU A 114 -0.11 8.74 2.71
C LEU A 114 -1.58 9.01 3.05
N LYS A 115 -2.43 8.97 2.04
CA LYS A 115 -3.88 9.02 2.19
C LYS A 115 -4.51 7.75 1.64
N TYR A 116 -5.70 7.42 2.14
CA TYR A 116 -6.48 6.32 1.61
C TYR A 116 -7.95 6.69 1.43
N LYS A 117 -8.62 5.94 0.56
CA LYS A 117 -10.07 5.99 0.36
C LYS A 117 -10.60 4.58 0.15
N GLU A 118 -11.74 4.30 0.75
CA GLU A 118 -12.52 3.08 0.51
C GLU A 118 -13.47 3.35 -0.65
N ASN A 119 -13.48 2.46 -1.62
CA ASN A 119 -14.39 2.44 -2.75
C ASN A 119 -15.13 1.09 -2.76
N LYS A 120 -16.25 1.03 -3.50
CA LYS A 120 -16.87 -0.27 -3.82
C LYS A 120 -15.87 -1.11 -4.63
N PHE A 121 -15.99 -2.43 -4.54
CA PHE A 121 -15.17 -3.36 -5.30
C PHE A 121 -15.22 -3.07 -6.79
#